data_AF-A0A6C0ES30-F1
#
_entry.id   AF-A0A6C0ES30-F1
#
_cell.length_a   1.000
_cell.length_b   1.000
_cell.length_c   1.000
_cell.angle_alpha   90.00
_cell.angle_beta   90.00
_cell.angle_gamma   90.00
#
_symmetry.space_group_name_H-M   'P 1'
#
loop_
_entity.id
_entity.type
_entity.pdbx_description
1 polymer ?
#
loop_
_entity_poly.entity_id
_entity_poly.type
_entity_poly.pdbx_seq_one_letter_code
_entity_poly.pdbx_strand_id
1 'polypeptide(L)'
;MKIYIIFDNLLKLSKQFVLLEPYYIESYIVYEIFSKEGMYIIDSKNTFKLNNTDNRVIHFKNYYKNISLEVDYSYINKIKVYQIPNDHIQISYKYFVFKLSSNSKIKLIIQTVCDTENIVNILPLNSIIPSDIYFESNEDIDLNNHLIKEEINVFLSHLN
;
A
#
# COMPACT_ATOMS: atom_id res chain seq x y z
N MET A 1 1.40 9.73 4.80
CA MET A 1 2.73 9.14 5.09
C MET A 1 2.69 7.66 4.79
N LYS A 2 3.74 7.10 4.18
CA LYS A 2 3.88 5.65 3.97
C LYS A 2 5.03 5.09 4.81
N ILE A 3 4.85 3.91 5.37
CA ILE A 3 5.86 3.19 6.15
C ILE A 3 6.08 1.85 5.47
N TYR A 4 7.16 1.75 4.72
CA TYR A 4 7.55 0.55 3.97
C TYR A 4 8.15 -0.48 4.91
N ILE A 5 7.77 -1.74 4.68
CA ILE A 5 8.37 -2.88 5.38
C ILE A 5 9.47 -3.44 4.49
N ILE A 6 10.70 -3.47 5.01
CA ILE A 6 11.85 -3.93 4.24
C ILE A 6 11.96 -5.44 4.33
N PHE A 7 11.66 -6.10 3.22
CA PHE A 7 11.76 -7.54 3.05
C PHE A 7 12.81 -7.90 2.01
N ASP A 8 13.57 -8.97 2.25
CA ASP A 8 14.51 -9.51 1.26
C ASP A 8 13.78 -10.18 0.09
N ASN A 9 12.58 -10.74 0.33
CA ASN A 9 11.79 -11.41 -0.70
C ASN A 9 10.30 -11.47 -0.34
N LEU A 10 9.49 -10.63 -0.99
CA LEU A 10 8.05 -10.54 -0.78
C LEU A 10 7.28 -11.82 -1.17
N LEU A 11 7.81 -12.64 -2.10
CA LEU A 11 7.14 -13.86 -2.57
C LEU A 11 6.99 -14.91 -1.46
N LYS A 12 7.83 -14.85 -0.42
CA LYS A 12 7.77 -15.77 0.71
C LYS A 12 6.59 -15.49 1.66
N LEU A 13 6.00 -14.30 1.58
CA LEU A 13 4.97 -13.82 2.52
C LEU A 13 3.55 -14.25 2.13
N SER A 14 3.33 -14.71 0.89
CA SER A 14 1.98 -15.02 0.38
C SER A 14 1.21 -16.00 1.28
N LYS A 15 1.90 -17.01 1.84
CA LYS A 15 1.28 -17.99 2.76
C LYS A 15 0.87 -17.37 4.11
N GLN A 16 1.58 -16.36 4.57
CA GLN A 16 1.32 -15.69 5.84
C GLN A 16 0.09 -14.77 5.77
N PHE A 17 -0.31 -14.33 4.56
CA PHE A 17 -1.45 -13.44 4.39
C PHE A 17 -2.78 -14.02 4.87
N VAL A 18 -2.91 -15.35 4.93
CA VAL A 18 -4.08 -16.00 5.54
C VAL A 18 -4.27 -15.57 6.99
N LEU A 19 -3.17 -15.35 7.72
CA LEU A 19 -3.21 -14.90 9.11
C LEU A 19 -3.74 -13.46 9.25
N LEU A 20 -3.80 -12.70 8.15
CA LEU A 20 -4.30 -11.32 8.12
C LEU A 20 -5.81 -11.24 7.84
N GLU A 21 -6.44 -12.36 7.47
CA GLU A 21 -7.88 -12.41 7.14
C GLU A 21 -8.78 -11.77 8.22
N PRO A 22 -8.56 -11.97 9.53
CA PRO A 22 -9.39 -11.34 10.57
C PRO A 22 -9.34 -9.79 10.58
N TYR A 23 -8.31 -9.20 9.97
CA TYR A 23 -8.09 -7.76 9.94
C TYR A 23 -8.50 -7.13 8.60
N TYR A 24 -8.98 -7.93 7.65
CA TYR A 24 -9.37 -7.46 6.32
C TYR A 24 -10.58 -6.54 6.40
N ILE A 25 -10.50 -5.39 5.73
CA ILE A 25 -11.56 -4.39 5.67
C ILE A 25 -12.20 -4.37 4.29
N GLU A 26 -11.37 -4.16 3.27
CA GLU A 26 -11.83 -3.97 1.90
C GLU A 26 -10.71 -4.22 0.90
N SER A 27 -11.09 -4.34 -0.36
CA SER A 27 -10.17 -4.25 -1.48
C SER A 27 -10.79 -3.43 -2.59
N TYR A 28 -9.92 -2.75 -3.35
CA TYR A 28 -10.33 -1.93 -4.47
C TYR A 28 -9.27 -1.96 -5.56
N ILE A 29 -9.69 -1.64 -6.77
CA ILE A 29 -8.82 -1.59 -7.95
C ILE A 29 -8.58 -0.12 -8.31
N VAL A 30 -7.34 0.16 -8.69
CA VAL A 30 -6.90 1.46 -9.17
C VAL A 30 -6.08 1.26 -10.43
N TYR A 31 -6.27 2.15 -11.40
CA TYR A 31 -5.45 2.18 -12.60
C TYR A 31 -4.44 3.31 -12.48
N GLU A 32 -3.17 2.96 -12.56
CA GLU A 32 -2.08 3.92 -12.67
C GLU A 32 -1.70 4.06 -14.13
N ILE A 33 -1.61 5.31 -14.59
CA ILE A 33 -1.35 5.65 -15.98
C ILE A 33 -0.09 6.48 -16.03
N PHE A 34 0.86 6.03 -16.85
CA PHE A 34 2.15 6.66 -17.06
C PHE A 34 2.22 7.18 -18.49
N SER A 35 2.57 8.45 -18.64
CA SER A 35 2.68 9.12 -19.93
C SER A 35 3.83 10.12 -19.90
N LYS A 36 4.19 10.66 -21.07
CA LYS A 36 5.17 11.76 -21.16
C LYS A 36 4.70 13.03 -20.45
N GLU A 37 3.40 13.19 -20.23
CA GLU A 37 2.81 14.37 -19.55
C GLU A 37 2.74 14.21 -18.02
N GLY A 38 3.04 13.02 -17.51
CA GLY A 38 3.08 12.72 -16.08
C GLY A 38 2.33 11.44 -15.70
N MET A 39 2.11 11.30 -14.39
CA MET A 39 1.39 10.19 -13.77
C MET A 39 -0.06 10.55 -13.49
N TYR A 40 -0.95 9.59 -13.70
CA TYR A 40 -2.37 9.72 -13.44
C TYR A 40 -2.89 8.50 -12.70
N ILE A 41 -3.96 8.70 -11.94
CA ILE A 41 -4.66 7.64 -11.24
C ILE A 41 -6.14 7.70 -11.59
N ILE A 42 -6.72 6.54 -11.91
CA ILE A 42 -8.17 6.39 -12.07
C ILE A 42 -8.66 5.52 -10.91
N ASP A 43 -9.46 6.12 -10.04
CA ASP A 43 -10.29 5.39 -9.08
C ASP A 43 -11.70 5.17 -9.64
N SER A 44 -12.56 4.48 -8.89
CA SER A 44 -13.90 4.07 -9.34
C SER A 44 -14.80 5.19 -9.89
N LYS A 45 -14.49 6.47 -9.63
CA LYS A 45 -15.34 7.60 -10.06
C LYS A 45 -14.57 8.79 -10.64
N ASN A 46 -13.27 8.89 -10.41
CA ASN A 46 -12.51 10.08 -10.74
C ASN A 46 -11.15 9.74 -11.35
N THR A 47 -10.71 10.63 -12.22
CA THR A 47 -9.33 10.65 -12.71
C THR A 47 -8.60 11.82 -12.08
N PHE A 48 -7.38 11.57 -11.60
CA PHE A 48 -6.51 12.61 -11.08
C PHE A 48 -5.14 12.56 -11.76
N LYS A 49 -4.57 13.73 -12.03
CA LYS A 49 -3.15 13.90 -12.28
C LYS A 49 -2.41 13.93 -10.93
N LEU A 50 -1.33 13.17 -10.84
CA LEU A 50 -0.52 13.06 -9.63
C LEU A 50 0.69 13.98 -9.72
N ASN A 51 0.85 14.83 -8.71
CA ASN A 51 2.04 15.63 -8.52
C ASN A 51 2.72 15.19 -7.22
N ASN A 52 3.85 14.50 -7.35
CA ASN A 52 4.61 14.01 -6.21
C ASN A 52 5.45 15.16 -5.64
N THR A 53 5.47 15.28 -4.32
CA THR A 53 6.39 16.17 -3.60
C THR A 53 7.26 15.31 -2.70
N ASP A 54 8.55 15.25 -3.06
CA ASP A 54 9.54 14.49 -2.32
C ASP A 54 9.78 15.12 -0.95
N ASN A 55 10.02 14.26 0.04
CA ASN A 55 10.35 14.66 1.40
C ASN A 55 11.40 13.71 1.98
N ARG A 56 11.76 13.93 3.25
CA ARG A 56 12.71 13.07 3.96
C ARG A 56 12.19 11.64 4.08
N VAL A 57 13.13 10.71 4.07
CA VAL A 57 12.93 9.30 4.41
C VAL A 57 13.70 9.00 5.71
N ILE A 58 13.08 8.26 6.64
CA ILE A 58 13.70 7.85 7.91
C ILE A 58 13.75 6.34 7.99
N HIS A 59 14.93 5.79 8.28
CA HIS A 59 15.15 4.34 8.38
C HIS A 59 15.15 3.88 9.83
N PHE A 60 14.34 2.87 10.15
CA PHE A 60 14.27 2.19 11.45
C PHE A 60 14.81 0.77 11.31
N LYS A 61 16.07 0.56 11.70
CA LYS A 61 16.69 -0.76 11.68
C LYS A 61 16.17 -1.63 12.83
N ASN A 62 15.90 -2.90 12.56
CA ASN A 62 15.46 -3.89 13.56
C ASN A 62 14.27 -3.39 14.41
N TYR A 63 13.28 -2.78 13.75
CA TYR A 63 12.12 -2.20 14.41
C TYR A 63 11.31 -3.26 15.17
N TYR A 64 11.09 -4.42 14.53
CA TYR A 64 10.46 -5.58 15.13
C TYR A 64 11.28 -6.83 14.82
N LYS A 65 11.99 -7.36 15.82
CA LYS A 65 12.96 -8.46 15.65
C LYS A 65 13.98 -8.06 14.56
N ASN A 66 14.03 -8.77 13.44
CA ASN A 66 14.94 -8.49 12.32
C ASN A 66 14.27 -7.72 11.16
N ILE A 67 13.02 -7.28 11.33
CA ILE A 67 12.31 -6.50 10.31
C ILE A 67 12.67 -5.02 10.47
N SER A 68 13.10 -4.40 9.39
CA SER A 68 13.38 -2.97 9.32
C SER A 68 12.25 -2.23 8.61
N LEU A 69 12.05 -0.95 8.96
CA LEU A 69 11.04 -0.09 8.35
C LEU A 69 11.69 1.16 7.72
N GLU A 70 11.06 1.68 6.68
CA GLU A 70 11.40 2.96 6.07
C GLU A 70 10.17 3.87 6.02
N VAL A 71 10.28 5.05 6.61
CA VAL A 71 9.18 6.02 6.67
C VAL A 71 9.41 7.08 5.62
N ASP A 72 8.51 7.12 4.66
CA ASP A 72 8.48 8.14 3.61
C ASP A 72 7.42 9.19 3.93
N TYR A 73 7.90 10.43 4.15
CA TYR A 73 7.07 11.61 4.40
C TYR A 73 6.69 12.34 3.11
N SER A 74 7.05 11.79 1.94
CA SER A 74 6.62 12.32 0.65
C SER A 74 5.10 12.21 0.54
N TYR A 75 4.51 13.14 -0.21
CA TYR A 75 3.07 13.17 -0.41
C TYR A 75 2.71 13.43 -1.87
N ILE A 76 1.53 12.95 -2.24
CA ILE A 76 1.02 13.04 -3.61
C ILE A 76 -0.15 14.01 -3.59
N ASN A 77 0.00 15.13 -4.31
CA ASN A 77 -1.10 16.03 -4.57
C ASN A 77 -1.91 15.52 -5.77
N LYS A 78 -3.23 15.41 -5.60
CA LYS A 78 -4.15 14.90 -6.62
C LYS A 78 -4.94 16.06 -7.23
N ILE A 79 -4.75 16.30 -8.52
CA ILE A 79 -5.50 17.31 -9.27
C ILE A 79 -6.53 16.59 -10.14
N LYS A 80 -7.82 16.85 -9.91
CA LYS A 80 -8.89 16.22 -10.70
C LYS A 80 -8.78 16.66 -12.16
N VAL A 81 -8.82 15.68 -13.07
CA VAL A 81 -8.81 15.88 -14.52
C VAL A 81 -9.90 15.04 -15.16
N TYR A 82 -10.23 15.35 -16.42
CA TYR A 82 -11.31 14.68 -17.16
C TYR A 82 -10.80 13.92 -18.39
N GLN A 83 -9.50 14.00 -18.66
CA GLN A 83 -8.85 13.37 -19.81
C GLN A 83 -7.49 12.84 -19.39
N ILE A 84 -7.07 11.77 -20.04
CA ILE A 84 -5.73 11.20 -19.95
C ILE A 84 -5.04 11.33 -21.32
N PRO A 85 -3.70 11.38 -21.36
CA PRO A 85 -2.96 11.41 -22.63
C PRO A 85 -3.21 10.14 -23.46
N ASN A 86 -3.29 10.28 -24.79
CA ASN A 86 -3.54 9.14 -25.68
C ASN A 86 -2.37 8.12 -25.68
N ASP A 87 -1.13 8.60 -25.67
CA ASP A 87 0.07 7.77 -25.58
C ASP A 87 0.42 7.53 -24.11
N HIS A 88 0.04 6.36 -23.60
CA HIS A 88 0.23 6.00 -22.20
C HIS A 88 0.43 4.49 -21.99
N ILE A 89 1.03 4.15 -20.86
CA ILE A 89 1.07 2.80 -20.30
C ILE A 89 0.12 2.77 -19.10
N GLN A 90 -0.74 1.77 -19.04
CA GLN A 90 -1.65 1.55 -17.92
C GLN A 90 -1.20 0.31 -17.12
N ILE A 91 -1.17 0.44 -15.80
CA ILE A 91 -1.01 -0.68 -14.87
C ILE A 91 -2.21 -0.70 -13.94
N SER A 92 -2.81 -1.88 -13.77
CA SER A 92 -3.92 -2.08 -12.84
C SER A 92 -3.38 -2.70 -11.55
N TYR A 93 -3.71 -2.08 -10.42
CA TYR A 93 -3.33 -2.53 -9.10
C TYR A 93 -4.58 -2.84 -8.28
N LYS A 94 -4.54 -3.96 -7.57
CA LYS A 94 -5.50 -4.27 -6.51
C LYS A 94 -4.86 -4.04 -5.16
N TYR A 95 -5.55 -3.28 -4.34
CA TYR A 95 -5.16 -2.93 -2.98
C TYR A 95 -6.01 -3.73 -2.00
N PHE A 96 -5.38 -4.38 -1.04
CA PHE A 96 -6.03 -5.04 0.09
C PHE A 96 -5.73 -4.24 1.34
N VAL A 97 -6.77 -3.84 2.06
CA VAL A 97 -6.68 -2.96 3.23
C VAL A 97 -6.97 -3.75 4.49
N PHE A 98 -6.05 -3.66 5.46
CA PHE A 98 -6.18 -4.31 6.75
C PHE A 98 -6.05 -3.31 7.90
N LYS A 99 -6.89 -3.46 8.92
CA LYS A 99 -6.87 -2.64 10.15
C LYS A 99 -7.15 -3.49 11.38
N LEU A 100 -6.51 -3.16 12.50
CA LEU A 100 -6.81 -3.80 13.79
C LEU A 100 -8.15 -3.35 14.36
N SER A 101 -8.54 -2.09 14.10
CA SER A 101 -9.83 -1.54 14.49
C SER A 101 -10.25 -0.44 13.53
N SER A 102 -11.54 -0.09 13.52
CA SER A 102 -12.07 1.03 12.74
C SER A 102 -11.39 2.38 13.09
N ASN A 103 -10.97 2.54 14.35
CA ASN A 103 -10.34 3.75 14.88
C ASN A 103 -8.81 3.77 14.70
N SER A 104 -8.21 2.68 14.20
CA SER A 104 -6.77 2.63 13.98
C SER A 104 -6.34 3.70 12.98
N LYS A 105 -5.29 4.44 13.37
CA LYS A 105 -4.67 5.50 12.57
C LYS A 105 -3.79 4.94 11.45
N ILE A 106 -3.54 3.64 11.48
CA ILE A 106 -2.67 2.93 10.55
C ILE A 106 -3.51 1.86 9.86
N LYS A 107 -3.20 1.63 8.59
CA LYS A 107 -3.67 0.45 7.87
C LYS A 107 -2.50 -0.21 7.19
N LEU A 108 -2.48 -1.54 7.21
CA LEU A 108 -1.58 -2.30 6.37
C LEU A 108 -2.21 -2.39 4.98
N ILE A 109 -1.39 -2.09 3.97
CA ILE A 109 -1.74 -2.17 2.57
C ILE A 109 -0.90 -3.27 1.93
N ILE A 110 -1.56 -4.22 1.28
CA ILE A 110 -0.92 -5.16 0.36
C ILE A 110 -1.40 -4.82 -1.04
N GLN A 111 -0.46 -4.49 -1.91
CA GLN A 111 -0.71 -4.14 -3.30
C GLN A 111 -0.26 -5.29 -4.19
N THR A 112 -1.03 -5.59 -5.23
CA THR A 112 -0.66 -6.57 -6.27
C THR A 112 -1.02 -6.04 -7.64
N VAL A 113 -0.24 -6.41 -8.66
CA VAL A 113 -0.56 -6.13 -10.06
C VAL A 113 -1.67 -7.09 -10.49
N CYS A 114 -2.68 -6.58 -11.18
CA CYS A 114 -3.77 -7.39 -11.72
C CYS A 114 -3.87 -7.15 -13.23
N ASP A 115 -3.90 -8.22 -14.02
CA ASP A 115 -4.19 -8.11 -15.44
C ASP A 115 -5.65 -7.68 -15.65
N THR A 116 -5.84 -6.67 -16.50
CA THR A 116 -7.13 -6.08 -16.83
C THR A 116 -8.12 -7.06 -17.47
N GLU A 117 -7.65 -8.20 -17.96
CA GLU A 117 -8.48 -9.24 -18.56
C GLU A 117 -9.13 -10.17 -17.51
N ASN A 118 -8.63 -10.20 -16.27
CA ASN A 118 -9.06 -11.13 -15.21
C ASN A 118 -9.58 -10.42 -13.94
N ILE A 119 -10.18 -9.23 -14.09
CA ILE A 119 -10.66 -8.35 -13.01
C ILE A 119 -11.67 -9.03 -12.05
N VAL A 120 -12.28 -10.16 -12.45
CA VAL A 120 -13.38 -10.80 -11.72
C VAL A 120 -12.93 -11.79 -10.64
N ASN A 121 -11.66 -12.20 -10.59
CA ASN A 121 -11.28 -13.23 -9.63
C ASN A 121 -11.01 -12.65 -8.24
N ILE A 122 -11.88 -13.02 -7.29
CA ILE A 122 -11.59 -12.99 -5.85
C ILE A 122 -10.42 -13.95 -5.64
N LEU A 123 -9.20 -13.44 -5.80
CA LEU A 123 -7.99 -14.21 -5.47
C LEU A 123 -8.00 -14.47 -3.96
N PRO A 124 -7.96 -15.73 -3.50
CA PRO A 124 -7.79 -16.02 -2.09
C PRO A 124 -6.46 -15.42 -1.60
N LEU A 125 -6.40 -14.95 -0.35
CA LEU A 125 -5.24 -14.19 0.15
C LEU A 125 -3.89 -14.93 -0.03
N ASN A 126 -3.90 -16.26 0.09
CA ASN A 126 -2.72 -17.11 -0.09
C ASN A 126 -2.18 -17.19 -1.52
N SER A 127 -2.94 -16.71 -2.50
CA SER A 127 -2.55 -16.67 -3.92
C SER A 127 -2.05 -15.30 -4.37
N ILE A 128 -2.08 -14.30 -3.47
CA ILE A 128 -1.64 -12.95 -3.79
C ILE A 128 -0.11 -12.94 -3.90
N ILE A 129 0.36 -12.44 -5.04
CA ILE A 129 1.77 -12.09 -5.25
C ILE A 129 1.89 -10.58 -4.99
N PRO A 130 2.40 -10.15 -3.83
CA PRO A 130 2.50 -8.74 -3.50
C PRO A 130 3.53 -8.05 -4.40
N SER A 131 3.14 -6.92 -5.00
CA SER A 131 4.08 -5.98 -5.63
C SER A 131 4.62 -4.97 -4.63
N ASP A 132 3.84 -4.64 -3.59
CA ASP A 132 4.25 -3.75 -2.51
C ASP A 132 3.49 -4.09 -1.20
N ILE A 133 4.14 -3.83 -0.07
CA ILE A 133 3.56 -3.98 1.28
C ILE A 133 4.05 -2.83 2.15
N TYR A 134 3.11 -2.02 2.62
CA TYR A 134 3.41 -0.86 3.44
C TYR A 134 2.28 -0.54 4.41
N PHE A 135 2.58 0.17 5.47
CA PHE A 135 1.57 0.82 6.28
C PHE A 135 1.29 2.22 5.75
N GLU A 136 0.03 2.63 5.78
CA GLU A 136 -0.40 3.98 5.41
C GLU A 136 -1.05 4.67 6.60
N SER A 137 -0.73 5.94 6.79
CA SER A 137 -1.43 6.83 7.70
C SER A 137 -1.79 8.15 7.04
N ASN A 138 -2.97 8.66 7.39
CA ASN A 138 -3.48 9.96 6.94
C ASN A 138 -2.82 11.14 7.66
N GLU A 139 -2.11 10.87 8.77
CA GLU A 139 -1.42 11.86 9.59
C GLU A 139 0.06 11.46 9.71
N ASP A 140 0.91 12.43 10.03
CA ASP A 140 2.27 12.15 10.48
C ASP A 140 2.19 11.54 11.89
N ILE A 141 2.47 10.25 11.99
CA ILE A 141 2.43 9.51 13.27
C ILE A 141 3.84 9.35 13.85
N ASP A 142 3.92 9.40 15.17
CA ASP A 142 5.15 9.08 15.89
C ASP A 142 5.25 7.57 16.11
N LEU A 143 6.22 6.93 15.45
CA LEU A 143 6.50 5.50 15.60
C LEU A 143 7.08 5.12 16.97
N ASN A 144 7.51 6.08 17.77
CA ASN A 144 7.89 5.83 19.16
C ASN A 144 6.67 5.81 20.10
N ASN A 145 5.49 6.23 19.61
CA ASN A 145 4.25 6.09 20.37
C ASN A 145 3.95 4.60 20.59
N HIS A 146 3.78 4.23 21.85
CA HIS A 146 3.59 2.83 22.26
C HIS A 146 2.41 2.16 21.54
N LEU A 147 1.27 2.84 21.44
CA LEU A 147 0.05 2.28 20.84
C LEU A 147 0.26 2.04 19.34
N ILE A 148 0.80 3.03 18.63
CA ILE A 148 1.14 2.92 17.20
C ILE A 148 2.13 1.77 16.96
N LYS A 149 3.13 1.65 17.83
CA LYS A 149 4.13 0.59 17.74
C LYS A 149 3.53 -0.78 17.99
N GLU A 150 2.65 -0.93 18.97
CA GLU A 150 1.92 -2.18 19.22
C GLU A 150 1.08 -2.58 18.01
N GLU A 151 0.34 -1.64 17.41
CA GLU A 151 -0.49 -1.94 16.24
C GLU A 151 0.34 -2.46 15.05
N ILE A 152 1.47 -1.78 14.75
CA ILE A 152 2.40 -2.22 13.71
C ILE A 152 2.96 -3.60 14.05
N ASN A 153 3.37 -3.83 15.30
CA ASN A 153 3.96 -5.09 15.74
C ASN A 153 3.00 -6.27 15.60
N VAL A 154 1.69 -6.07 15.79
CA VAL A 154 0.69 -7.13 15.55
C VAL A 154 0.75 -7.57 14.09
N PHE A 155 0.73 -6.64 13.13
CA PHE A 155 0.84 -7.00 11.71
C PHE A 155 2.19 -7.64 11.38
N LEU A 156 3.30 -7.07 11.88
CA LEU A 156 4.63 -7.63 11.64
C LEU A 156 4.80 -9.02 12.26
N SER A 157 4.07 -9.35 13.34
CA SER A 157 4.10 -10.69 13.94
C SER A 157 3.45 -11.75 13.06
N HIS A 158 2.45 -11.39 12.24
CA HIS A 158 1.82 -12.28 11.27
C HIS A 158 2.63 -12.42 9.98
N LEU A 159 3.45 -11.42 9.65
CA LEU A 159 4.32 -11.39 8.45
C LEU A 159 5.73 -11.97 8.67
N ASN A 160 6.03 -12.46 9.88
CA ASN A 160 7.32 -13.09 10.22
C ASN A 160 7.23 -14.60 10.18
#